data_AF-A0A6S8CGX3-F1
#
_entry.id   AF-A0A6S8CGX3-F1
#
_cell.length_a   1.000
_cell.length_b   1.000
_cell.length_c   1.000
_cell.angle_alpha   90.00
_cell.angle_beta   90.00
_cell.angle_gamma   90.00
#
_symmetry.space_group_name_H-M   'P 1'
#
loop_
_entity.id
_entity.type
_entity.pdbx_description
1 polymer ?
#
loop_
_entity_poly.entity_id
_entity_poly.type
_entity_poly.pdbx_seq_one_letter_code
_entity_poly.pdbx_strand_id
1 'polypeptide(L)'
;MFSDYPLSGPNAPPCDSRCVEGLARGSLIGLAWTFAHGSELTPHSNPAIRFITTLGRNSFGFASFLGVYSLASCSIEKVRRKDDVYNYFFGGLAAGAFAAVDSPNLRTVAVTSLGTGMACGFFYSIIRPGGRGGGEIDHSSDDT
;
A
#
# COMPACT_ATOMS: atom_id res chain seq x y z
N MET A 1 7.94 -6.94 -9.44
CA MET A 1 7.65 -6.45 -10.80
C MET A 1 6.46 -5.52 -10.66
N PHE A 2 6.73 -4.21 -10.52
CA PHE A 2 5.67 -3.20 -10.52
C PHE A 2 5.23 -3.05 -11.96
N SER A 3 3.93 -3.14 -12.24
CA SER A 3 3.46 -3.11 -13.62
C SER A 3 3.75 -1.74 -14.23
N ASP A 4 4.55 -1.71 -15.31
CA ASP A 4 4.98 -0.51 -16.05
C ASP A 4 3.83 0.10 -16.87
N TYR A 5 2.66 0.25 -16.27
CA TYR A 5 1.56 0.97 -16.92
C TYR A 5 1.81 2.47 -16.82
N PRO A 6 1.58 3.24 -17.91
CA PRO A 6 1.65 4.69 -17.87
C PRO A 6 0.70 5.21 -16.78
N LEU A 7 1.28 5.93 -15.83
CA LEU A 7 0.63 6.41 -14.60
C LEU A 7 -0.41 7.52 -14.85
N SER A 8 -0.29 8.20 -15.99
CA SER A 8 -1.21 9.22 -16.45
C SER A 8 -1.38 9.11 -17.96
N GLY A 9 -2.63 9.19 -18.43
CA GLY A 9 -2.98 9.15 -19.84
C GLY A 9 -4.41 8.62 -20.05
N PRO A 10 -4.95 8.69 -21.27
CA PRO A 10 -6.28 8.15 -21.60
C PRO A 10 -6.39 6.64 -21.34
N ASN A 11 -5.26 5.94 -21.25
CA ASN A 11 -5.17 4.51 -20.96
C ASN A 11 -4.70 4.18 -19.53
N ALA A 12 -4.63 5.16 -18.63
CA ALA A 12 -4.24 4.89 -17.24
C ALA A 12 -5.33 4.08 -16.53
N PRO A 13 -5.00 2.99 -15.84
CA PRO A 13 -5.98 2.15 -15.17
C PRO A 13 -6.72 2.92 -14.07
N PRO A 14 -8.03 2.65 -13.87
CA PRO A 14 -8.78 3.28 -12.79
C PRO A 14 -8.19 2.90 -11.42
N CYS A 15 -8.31 3.79 -10.43
CA CYS A 15 -7.80 3.55 -9.08
C CYS A 15 -8.40 2.29 -8.43
N ASP A 16 -9.61 1.89 -8.84
CA ASP A 16 -10.25 0.66 -8.39
C ASP A 16 -9.45 -0.59 -8.79
N SER A 17 -8.91 -0.61 -10.01
CA SER A 17 -8.06 -1.71 -10.49
C SER A 17 -6.78 -1.82 -9.64
N ARG A 18 -6.15 -0.67 -9.32
CA ARG A 18 -4.97 -0.61 -8.45
C ARG A 18 -5.26 -1.04 -7.02
N CYS A 19 -6.45 -0.71 -6.52
CA CYS A 19 -6.92 -1.16 -5.21
C CYS A 19 -7.05 -2.68 -5.18
N VAL A 20 -7.72 -3.28 -6.18
CA VAL A 20 -7.89 -4.75 -6.28
C VAL A 20 -6.54 -5.46 -6.42
N GLU A 21 -5.62 -4.92 -7.23
CA GLU A 21 -4.26 -5.45 -7.34
C GLU A 21 -3.51 -5.41 -6.00
N GLY A 22 -3.64 -4.30 -5.25
CA GLY A 22 -3.10 -4.15 -3.90
C GLY A 22 -3.67 -5.17 -2.92
N LEU A 23 -5.00 -5.33 -2.92
CA LEU A 23 -5.70 -6.32 -2.10
C LEU A 23 -5.25 -7.75 -2.41
N ALA A 24 -5.11 -8.10 -3.68
CA ALA A 24 -4.66 -9.42 -4.11
C ALA A 24 -3.23 -9.71 -3.65
N ARG A 25 -2.31 -8.75 -3.85
CA ARG A 25 -0.92 -8.89 -3.39
C ARG A 25 -0.82 -8.99 -1.87
N GLY A 26 -1.57 -8.16 -1.14
CA GLY A 26 -1.58 -8.21 0.32
C GLY A 26 -2.15 -9.51 0.86
N SER A 27 -3.18 -10.05 0.22
CA SER A 27 -3.72 -11.38 0.56
C SER A 27 -2.65 -12.47 0.42
N LEU A 28 -1.93 -12.49 -0.70
CA LEU A 28 -0.85 -13.46 -0.94
C LEU A 28 0.29 -13.33 0.09
N ILE A 29 0.69 -12.10 0.43
CA ILE A 29 1.70 -11.84 1.45
C ILE A 29 1.23 -12.33 2.82
N GLY A 30 -0.02 -12.07 3.20
CA GLY A 30 -0.56 -12.52 4.48
C GLY A 30 -0.74 -14.03 4.58
N LEU A 31 -1.08 -14.69 3.46
CA LEU A 31 -1.08 -16.15 3.38
C LEU A 31 0.35 -16.67 3.60
N ALA A 32 1.33 -16.18 2.84
CA ALA A 32 2.72 -16.58 2.95
C ALA A 32 3.28 -16.36 4.36
N TRP A 33 2.97 -15.21 4.98
CA TRP A 33 3.35 -14.89 6.35
C TRP A 33 2.79 -15.89 7.36
N THR A 34 1.50 -16.24 7.21
CA THR A 34 0.85 -17.20 8.10
C THR A 34 1.36 -18.62 7.88
N PHE A 35 1.70 -19.02 6.66
CA PHE A 35 2.34 -20.32 6.43
C PHE A 35 3.74 -20.38 7.05
N ALA A 36 4.52 -19.29 7.00
CA ALA A 36 5.86 -19.24 7.55
C ALA A 36 5.90 -19.21 9.08
N HIS A 37 4.97 -18.49 9.74
CA HIS A 37 5.00 -18.27 11.19
C HIS A 37 3.80 -18.87 11.95
N GLY A 38 2.85 -19.48 11.24
CA GLY A 38 1.62 -20.01 11.84
C GLY A 38 1.81 -21.29 12.65
N SER A 39 2.89 -22.04 12.38
CA SER A 39 3.22 -23.29 13.07
C SER A 39 3.66 -23.08 14.53
N GLU A 40 4.17 -21.90 14.87
CA GLU A 40 4.63 -21.58 16.25
C GLU A 40 3.46 -21.25 17.21
N LEU A 41 2.24 -21.08 16.69
CA LEU A 41 1.10 -20.54 17.44
C LEU A 41 0.16 -21.60 18.05
N THR A 42 0.49 -22.89 18.00
CA THR A 42 -0.46 -23.97 18.40
C THR A 42 0.06 -24.99 19.41
N PRO A 43 0.02 -24.71 20.73
CA PRO A 43 0.23 -25.74 21.77
C PRO A 43 -1.08 -26.28 22.41
N HIS A 44 -2.29 -25.81 22.07
CA HIS A 44 -3.52 -26.32 22.72
C HIS A 44 -4.81 -26.29 21.87
N SER A 45 -5.81 -27.05 22.35
CA SER A 45 -6.99 -27.62 21.66
C SER A 45 -7.63 -26.79 20.54
N ASN A 46 -7.77 -27.42 19.36
CA ASN A 46 -8.29 -26.93 18.06
C ASN A 46 -7.31 -26.08 17.22
N PRO A 47 -6.19 -26.66 16.77
CA PRO A 47 -5.20 -25.98 15.94
C PRO A 47 -5.78 -25.47 14.61
N ALA A 48 -6.73 -26.19 14.02
CA ALA A 48 -7.35 -25.82 12.75
C ALA A 48 -8.13 -24.50 12.80
N ILE A 49 -8.94 -24.29 13.85
CA ILE A 49 -9.74 -23.07 13.98
C ILE A 49 -8.83 -21.86 14.23
N ARG A 50 -7.83 -22.00 15.12
CA ARG A 50 -6.86 -20.93 15.35
C ARG A 50 -6.05 -20.59 14.10
N PHE A 51 -5.62 -21.60 13.35
CA PHE A 51 -4.93 -21.38 12.09
C PHE A 51 -5.80 -20.59 11.11
N ILE A 52 -7.06 -21.00 10.90
CA ILE A 52 -7.99 -20.30 10.00
C ILE A 52 -8.26 -18.86 10.45
N THR A 53 -8.48 -18.64 11.76
CA THR A 53 -8.70 -17.27 12.28
C THR A 53 -7.45 -16.38 12.14
N THR A 54 -6.26 -16.95 12.34
CA THR A 54 -4.98 -16.23 12.20
C THR A 54 -4.70 -15.92 10.74
N LEU A 55 -4.95 -16.89 9.85
CA LEU A 55 -4.87 -16.73 8.40
C LEU A 55 -5.78 -15.61 7.94
N GLY A 56 -7.07 -15.67 8.31
CA GLY A 56 -8.04 -14.64 7.96
C GLY A 56 -7.61 -13.26 8.46
N ARG A 57 -7.18 -13.16 9.72
CA ARG A 57 -6.79 -11.87 10.32
C ARG A 57 -5.53 -11.28 9.68
N ASN A 58 -4.51 -12.10 9.44
CA ASN A 58 -3.27 -11.63 8.81
C ASN A 58 -3.49 -11.28 7.34
N SER A 59 -4.12 -12.17 6.56
CA SER A 59 -4.43 -11.92 5.15
C SER A 59 -5.29 -10.67 4.98
N PHE A 60 -6.32 -10.49 5.80
CA PHE A 60 -7.15 -9.29 5.76
C PHE A 60 -6.37 -8.02 6.15
N GLY A 61 -5.50 -8.10 7.16
CA GLY A 61 -4.64 -6.98 7.57
C GLY A 61 -3.70 -6.53 6.45
N PHE A 62 -2.97 -7.47 5.82
CA PHE A 62 -2.08 -7.14 4.72
C PHE A 62 -2.82 -6.71 3.44
N ALA A 63 -3.96 -7.35 3.13
CA ALA A 63 -4.79 -6.98 1.99
C ALA A 63 -5.30 -5.54 2.14
N SER A 64 -5.94 -5.23 3.26
CA SER A 64 -6.48 -3.89 3.51
C SER A 64 -5.39 -2.82 3.54
N PHE A 65 -4.24 -3.10 4.16
CA PHE A 65 -3.09 -2.18 4.15
C PHE A 65 -2.62 -1.85 2.73
N LEU A 66 -2.40 -2.86 1.88
CA LEU A 66 -1.94 -2.65 0.50
C LEU A 66 -3.04 -2.06 -0.40
N GLY A 67 -4.31 -2.40 -0.15
CA GLY A 67 -5.45 -1.81 -0.85
C GLY A 67 -5.55 -0.30 -0.59
N VAL A 68 -5.54 0.10 0.70
CA VAL A 68 -5.57 1.52 1.10
C VAL A 68 -4.35 2.26 0.58
N TYR A 69 -3.16 1.65 0.68
CA TYR A 69 -1.92 2.23 0.15
C TYR A 69 -2.01 2.52 -1.36
N SER A 70 -2.44 1.53 -2.16
CA SER A 70 -2.58 1.67 -3.61
C SER A 70 -3.64 2.69 -3.99
N LEU A 71 -4.77 2.69 -3.28
CA LEU A 71 -5.86 3.63 -3.51
C LEU A 71 -5.42 5.07 -3.21
N ALA A 72 -4.85 5.32 -2.03
CA ALA A 72 -4.40 6.63 -1.60
C ALA A 72 -3.29 7.17 -2.53
N SER A 73 -2.33 6.33 -2.91
CA SER A 73 -1.26 6.72 -3.85
C SER A 73 -1.86 7.14 -5.20
N CYS A 74 -2.80 6.37 -5.74
CA CYS A 74 -3.49 6.70 -6.99
C CYS A 74 -4.31 7.99 -6.89
N SER A 75 -5.03 8.20 -5.78
CA SER A 75 -5.81 9.42 -5.56
C SER A 75 -4.92 10.66 -5.55
N ILE A 76 -3.81 10.62 -4.83
CA ILE A 76 -2.90 11.77 -4.71
C ILE A 76 -2.20 12.03 -6.03
N GLU A 77 -1.79 10.98 -6.75
CA GLU A 77 -1.21 11.06 -8.08
C GLU A 77 -2.19 11.72 -9.07
N LYS A 78 -3.47 11.32 -9.06
CA LYS A 78 -4.50 11.91 -9.92
C LYS A 78 -4.76 13.39 -9.61
N VAL A 79 -4.70 13.76 -8.33
CA VAL A 79 -4.86 15.15 -7.87
C VAL A 79 -3.65 16.01 -8.24
N ARG A 80 -2.43 15.49 -8.07
CA ARG A 80 -1.18 16.25 -8.29
C ARG A 80 -0.65 16.20 -9.71
N ARG A 81 -1.09 15.25 -10.53
CA ARG A 81 -0.58 14.98 -11.89
C ARG A 81 0.96 14.81 -11.93
N LYS A 82 1.57 14.40 -10.82
CA LYS A 82 3.02 14.21 -10.67
C LYS A 82 3.29 12.92 -9.89
N ASP A 83 4.23 12.10 -10.35
CA ASP A 83 4.73 10.91 -9.65
C ASP A 83 5.95 11.30 -8.80
N ASP A 84 5.71 11.68 -7.54
CA ASP A 84 6.75 12.08 -6.59
C ASP A 84 6.80 11.12 -5.39
N VAL A 85 7.95 11.08 -4.69
CA VAL A 85 8.14 10.37 -3.40
C VAL A 85 7.01 10.67 -2.39
N TYR A 86 6.46 11.89 -2.45
CA TYR A 86 5.36 12.32 -1.58
C TYR A 86 4.09 11.47 -1.75
N ASN A 87 3.79 10.99 -2.95
CA ASN A 87 2.59 10.18 -3.18
C ASN A 87 2.65 8.88 -2.38
N TYR A 88 3.82 8.23 -2.38
CA TYR A 88 4.08 7.01 -1.63
C TYR A 88 4.20 7.25 -0.13
N PHE A 89 4.74 8.41 0.28
CA PHE A 89 4.76 8.81 1.68
C PHE A 89 3.34 8.95 2.25
N PHE A 90 2.46 9.67 1.56
CA PHE A 90 1.07 9.84 2.00
C PHE A 90 0.24 8.57 1.86
N GLY A 91 0.51 7.74 0.83
CA GLY A 91 -0.07 6.40 0.73
C GLY A 91 0.29 5.52 1.93
N GLY A 92 1.56 5.53 2.33
CA GLY A 92 2.05 4.82 3.52
C GLY A 92 1.45 5.38 4.81
N LEU A 93 1.34 6.71 4.92
CA LEU A 93 0.72 7.38 6.06
C LEU A 93 -0.74 6.98 6.22
N ALA A 94 -1.52 7.00 5.14
CA ALA A 94 -2.92 6.60 5.15
C ALA A 94 -3.10 5.12 5.52
N ALA A 95 -2.28 4.24 4.94
CA ALA A 95 -2.32 2.81 5.23
C ALA A 95 -1.92 2.51 6.69
N GLY A 96 -0.90 3.19 7.22
CA GLY A 96 -0.47 3.03 8.61
C GLY A 96 -1.44 3.62 9.64
N ALA A 97 -2.15 4.69 9.27
CA ALA A 97 -3.26 5.21 10.06
C ALA A 97 -4.42 4.22 10.10
N PHE A 98 -4.77 3.64 8.95
CA PHE A 98 -5.79 2.60 8.85
C PHE A 98 -5.44 1.37 9.68
N ALA A 99 -4.18 0.89 9.60
CA ALA A 99 -3.73 -0.26 10.38
C ALA A 99 -3.78 -0.05 11.90
N ALA A 100 -3.76 1.21 12.36
CA ALA A 100 -3.81 1.55 13.78
C ALA A 100 -5.17 2.11 14.22
N VAL A 101 -6.22 2.04 13.39
CA VAL A 101 -7.53 2.64 13.69
C VAL A 101 -8.16 2.10 14.97
N ASP A 102 -7.91 0.83 15.30
CA ASP A 102 -8.41 0.17 16.50
C ASP A 102 -7.58 0.49 17.76
N SER A 103 -6.49 1.25 17.63
CA SER A 103 -5.64 1.62 18.76
C SER A 103 -6.25 2.79 19.53
N PRO A 104 -6.50 2.67 20.85
CA PRO A 104 -7.02 3.79 21.65
C PRO A 104 -6.00 4.92 21.84
N ASN A 105 -4.73 4.67 21.50
CA ASN A 105 -3.64 5.60 21.67
C ASN A 105 -3.32 6.31 20.35
N LEU A 106 -3.62 7.62 20.27
CA LEU A 106 -3.26 8.46 19.13
C LEU A 106 -1.75 8.45 18.84
N ARG A 107 -0.92 8.30 19.88
CA ARG A 107 0.54 8.18 19.72
C ARG A 107 0.93 6.94 18.90
N THR A 108 0.23 5.82 19.10
CA THR A 108 0.46 4.60 18.30
C THR A 108 0.10 4.87 16.85
N VAL A 109 -1.07 5.48 16.58
CA VAL A 109 -1.50 5.85 15.22
C VAL A 109 -0.50 6.78 14.54
N ALA A 110 -0.01 7.79 15.26
CA ALA A 110 0.96 8.74 14.72
C ALA A 110 2.31 8.07 14.40
N VAL A 111 2.81 7.23 15.30
CA VAL A 111 4.09 6.52 15.09
C VAL A 111 3.97 5.48 13.98
N THR A 112 2.88 4.71 13.92
CA THR A 112 2.69 3.71 12.87
C THR A 112 2.54 4.36 11.50
N SER A 113 1.72 5.41 11.37
CA SER A 113 1.49 6.13 10.11
C SER A 113 2.76 6.84 9.62
N LEU A 114 3.47 7.56 10.50
CA LEU A 114 4.73 8.20 10.14
C LEU A 114 5.82 7.17 9.81
N GLY A 115 5.92 6.09 10.59
CA GLY A 115 6.88 5.03 10.36
C GLY A 115 6.66 4.33 9.02
N THR A 116 5.42 3.99 8.68
CA THR A 116 5.08 3.38 7.38
C THR A 116 5.24 4.35 6.22
N GLY A 117 4.81 5.61 6.36
CA GLY A 117 5.05 6.65 5.35
C GLY A 117 6.53 6.84 5.05
N MET A 118 7.37 6.98 6.08
CA MET A 118 8.83 7.10 5.92
C MET A 118 9.45 5.85 5.31
N ALA A 119 9.06 4.66 5.77
CA ALA A 119 9.57 3.40 5.22
C ALA A 119 9.23 3.25 3.73
N CYS A 120 7.99 3.53 3.33
CA CYS A 120 7.57 3.48 1.93
C CYS A 120 8.31 4.51 1.07
N GLY A 121 8.43 5.76 1.54
CA GLY A 121 9.16 6.82 0.83
C GLY A 121 10.66 6.52 0.69
N PHE A 122 11.27 5.97 1.73
CA PHE A 122 12.68 5.56 1.72
C PHE A 122 12.92 4.38 0.79
N PHE A 123 12.09 3.35 0.87
CA PHE A 123 12.19 2.17 0.01
C PHE A 123 12.04 2.53 -1.46
N TYR A 124 11.11 3.44 -1.79
CA TYR A 124 10.97 3.97 -3.14
C TYR A 124 12.21 4.74 -3.60
N SER A 125 12.81 5.55 -2.71
CA SER A 125 14.03 6.31 -3.01
C SER A 125 15.23 5.40 -3.27
N ILE A 126 15.32 4.24 -2.59
CA ILE A 126 16.37 3.25 -2.82
C ILE A 126 16.17 2.48 -4.12
N ILE A 127 14.92 2.10 -4.44
CA ILE A 127 14.60 1.26 -5.61
C ILE A 127 14.65 2.05 -6.91
N ARG A 128 14.49 3.38 -6.87
CA ARG A 128 14.80 4.28 -7.99
C ARG A 128 16.10 5.06 -7.74
N PRO A 129 17.29 4.42 -7.71
CA PRO A 129 18.54 5.14 -7.70
C PRO A 129 18.81 5.63 -9.13
N GLY A 130 18.12 6.70 -9.58
CA GLY A 130 18.36 7.23 -10.93
C GLY A 130 17.27 8.09 -11.60
N GLY A 131 16.21 8.50 -10.91
CA GLY A 131 15.10 9.26 -11.53
C GLY A 131 15.15 10.78 -11.37
N ARG A 132 16.29 11.37 -11.01
CA ARG A 132 16.43 12.82 -10.90
C ARG A 132 16.66 13.40 -12.31
N GLY A 133 15.59 13.49 -13.12
CA GLY A 133 15.68 14.14 -14.44
C GLY A 133 14.38 14.13 -15.25
N GLY A 134 13.84 15.33 -15.47
CA GLY A 134 12.89 15.68 -16.55
C GLY A 134 11.43 15.46 -16.19
N GLY A 135 10.58 16.47 -16.01
CA GLY A 135 10.56 17.77 -16.67
C GLY A 135 9.30 17.84 -17.53
N GLU A 136 8.51 18.89 -17.32
CA GLU A 136 7.58 19.49 -18.28
C GLU A 136 6.84 18.53 -19.24
N ILE A 137 5.56 18.28 -18.97
CA ILE A 137 4.59 18.27 -20.07
C ILE A 137 3.66 19.44 -19.80
N ASP A 138 4.13 20.63 -20.17
CA ASP A 138 3.25 21.64 -20.70
C ASP A 138 2.48 21.01 -21.86
N HIS A 139 1.18 20.82 -21.69
CA HIS A 139 0.27 20.86 -22.81
C HIS A 139 -0.89 21.79 -22.44
N SER A 140 -0.61 23.08 -22.66
CA SER A 140 -1.56 24.01 -23.26
C SER A 140 -2.06 23.43 -24.59
N SER A 141 -3.30 23.78 -24.99
CA SER A 141 -4.09 23.34 -26.16
C SER A 141 -5.04 22.17 -25.87
N ASP A 142 -6.35 22.27 -26.08
CA ASP A 142 -7.20 23.34 -26.61
C ASP A 142 -8.65 23.10 -26.14
N ASP A 143 -9.35 24.20 -25.85
CA ASP A 143 -10.80 24.29 -25.88
C ASP A 143 -11.28 24.09 -27.33
N THR A 144 -12.11 23.08 -27.62
CA THR A 144 -13.35 23.13 -28.43
C THR A 144 -13.91 21.75 -28.76
#